data_AF-A0A822ZDC6-F1
#
_entry.id   AF-A0A822ZDC6-F1
#
_cell.length_a   1.000
_cell.length_b   1.000
_cell.length_c   1.000
_cell.angle_alpha   90.00
_cell.angle_beta   90.00
_cell.angle_gamma   90.00
#
_symmetry.space_group_name_H-M   'P 1'
#
loop_
_entity.id
_entity.type
_entity.pdbx_description
1 polymer ?
#
loop_
_entity_poly.entity_id
_entity_poly.type
_entity_poly.pdbx_seq_one_letter_code
_entity_poly.pdbx_strand_id
1 'polypeptide(L)'
;MSAMASASAYLSLPKPSPFDSLNSLKPHYHISLPISTNYQKPTFHRPILITNTLSDGKPKLAATAAAATATTVSTITTTSSSPTTFVSRFGPDEPRKGADVLVEALEREGVTTVFAYPGGASLEIHQALTRSSIIRNVLPRHEQGGIFAAEGYARALGRPGVCIATSGPGATNIVSGLADALLDSLPLVAITGQVPRRMIGTVTFQETPIVEVTRSITKHNYLVLDVEDIPRIVREALLLATSGRPGPVLIDIPKDIQQQLVVPNWNLPIKLPGYLSRLPKSPDDAHLEQIIRFISESKNPVLYVGGGCLNTSEELRRFVELTGIPVATTLMGLGVYPG
;
A
#
# COMPACT_ATOMS: atom_id res chain seq x y z
N MET A 1 -14.55 -48.94 55.19
CA MET A 1 -13.66 -50.12 55.35
C MET A 1 -12.54 -50.00 54.33
N SER A 2 -11.28 -50.04 54.81
CA SER A 2 -9.97 -50.25 54.14
C SER A 2 -9.77 -49.90 52.67
N ALA A 3 -8.63 -49.40 52.19
CA ALA A 3 -7.34 -48.97 52.70
C ALA A 3 -6.58 -48.49 51.45
N MET A 4 -5.66 -47.53 51.55
CA MET A 4 -4.28 -47.69 51.06
C MET A 4 -3.48 -46.39 51.18
N ALA A 5 -2.33 -46.55 51.83
CA ALA A 5 -1.24 -45.60 52.03
C ALA A 5 -0.41 -45.43 50.74
N SER A 6 -0.04 -44.19 50.41
CA SER A 6 1.30 -43.58 50.51
C SER A 6 2.38 -44.09 49.54
N ALA A 7 2.86 -43.20 48.68
CA ALA A 7 4.28 -42.80 48.58
C ALA A 7 4.42 -41.72 47.50
N SER A 8 4.87 -40.53 47.89
CA SER A 8 5.20 -39.41 47.00
C SER A 8 6.72 -39.37 46.84
N ALA A 9 7.22 -39.50 45.61
CA ALA A 9 8.65 -39.46 45.31
C ALA A 9 9.04 -38.05 44.83
N TYR A 10 9.69 -37.29 45.70
CA TYR A 10 10.42 -36.07 45.35
C TYR A 10 11.81 -36.45 44.84
N LEU A 11 12.11 -36.14 43.58
CA LEU A 11 13.46 -36.16 43.03
C LEU A 11 14.16 -34.83 43.33
N SER A 12 15.15 -34.87 44.21
CA SER A 12 16.01 -33.74 44.58
C SER A 12 17.16 -33.56 43.58
N LEU A 13 17.23 -32.39 42.94
CA LEU A 13 18.42 -31.96 42.18
C LEU A 13 19.49 -31.39 43.14
N PRO A 14 20.79 -31.66 42.91
CA PRO A 14 21.86 -31.20 43.80
C PRO A 14 22.19 -29.71 43.61
N LYS A 15 22.50 -29.02 44.71
CA LYS A 15 22.94 -27.62 44.76
C LYS A 15 24.38 -27.48 44.22
N PRO A 16 24.71 -26.42 43.46
CA PRO A 16 26.10 -26.12 43.12
C PRO A 16 26.84 -25.42 44.28
N SER A 17 28.13 -25.77 44.43
CA SER A 17 29.10 -25.20 45.38
C SER A 17 29.65 -23.84 44.91
N PRO A 18 30.16 -22.98 45.82
CA PRO A 18 30.64 -21.65 45.47
C PRO A 18 32.03 -21.72 44.82
N PHE A 19 32.25 -20.93 43.77
CA PHE A 19 33.57 -20.72 43.17
C PHE A 19 34.12 -19.36 43.58
N ASP A 20 35.33 -19.39 44.10
CA ASP A 20 36.16 -18.26 44.51
C ASP A 20 36.63 -17.40 43.33
N SER A 21 36.91 -16.16 43.68
CA SER A 21 37.40 -15.05 42.89
C SER A 21 38.62 -15.35 42.01
N LEU A 22 38.57 -14.88 40.75
CA LEU A 22 39.73 -14.59 39.93
C LEU A 22 39.66 -13.13 39.45
N ASN A 23 40.51 -12.31 40.04
CA ASN A 23 40.88 -10.99 39.54
C ASN A 23 41.55 -11.10 38.17
N SER A 24 41.30 -10.08 37.34
CA SER A 24 42.11 -9.60 36.20
C SER A 24 41.35 -9.65 34.88
N LEU A 25 40.84 -8.49 34.46
CA LEU A 25 41.05 -7.89 33.13
C LEU A 25 40.30 -6.55 33.10
N LYS A 26 41.04 -5.44 33.10
CA LYS A 26 40.52 -4.08 32.96
C LYS A 26 39.97 -3.89 31.53
N PRO A 27 38.75 -3.36 31.33
CA PRO A 27 38.31 -2.97 29.99
C PRO A 27 38.91 -1.61 29.62
N HIS A 28 39.94 -1.62 28.78
CA HIS A 28 40.38 -0.45 28.03
C HIS A 28 39.58 -0.36 26.74
N TYR A 29 38.43 0.33 26.73
CA TYR A 29 37.87 0.95 25.51
C TYR A 29 37.02 2.17 25.90
N HIS A 30 37.66 3.34 25.97
CA HIS A 30 36.97 4.61 25.85
C HIS A 30 36.62 4.82 24.37
N ILE A 31 35.35 4.65 24.00
CA ILE A 31 34.85 5.15 22.71
C ILE A 31 34.33 6.55 22.96
N SER A 32 35.18 7.54 22.78
CA SER A 32 34.80 8.95 22.70
C SER A 32 34.32 9.25 21.28
N LEU A 33 33.01 9.44 21.09
CA LEU A 33 32.45 10.02 19.88
C LEU A 33 32.93 11.48 19.78
N PRO A 34 33.47 11.96 18.65
CA PRO A 34 33.78 13.37 18.49
C PRO A 34 32.46 14.15 18.32
N ILE A 35 31.98 14.74 19.41
CA ILE A 35 31.02 15.85 19.32
C ILE A 35 31.79 17.04 18.75
N SER A 36 31.58 17.34 17.48
CA SER A 36 32.02 18.61 16.90
C SER A 36 31.16 19.73 17.47
N THR A 37 31.77 20.64 18.23
CA THR A 37 31.16 21.88 18.74
C THR A 37 31.34 23.06 17.79
N ASN A 38 31.41 22.81 16.47
CA ASN A 38 31.44 23.88 15.48
C ASN A 38 30.02 24.34 15.14
N TYR A 39 29.53 25.30 15.93
CA TYR A 39 28.35 26.08 15.62
C TYR A 39 28.70 27.07 14.47
N GLN A 40 28.55 26.64 13.22
CA GLN A 40 28.62 27.55 12.07
C GLN A 40 27.33 28.38 12.02
N LYS A 41 27.47 29.71 12.09
CA LYS A 41 26.37 30.67 11.93
C LYS A 41 25.65 30.42 10.60
N PRO A 42 24.30 30.44 10.56
CA PRO A 42 23.57 30.31 9.30
C PRO A 42 23.86 31.52 8.41
N THR A 43 24.49 31.26 7.26
CA THR A 43 24.62 32.23 6.18
C THR A 43 23.27 32.40 5.48
N PHE A 44 22.73 33.61 5.47
CA PHE A 44 21.52 33.96 4.73
C PHE A 44 21.74 33.73 3.23
N HIS A 45 21.11 32.72 2.66
CA HIS A 45 21.00 32.57 1.20
C HIS A 45 20.03 33.62 0.66
N ARG A 46 20.45 34.28 -0.44
CA ARG A 46 19.68 35.29 -1.17
C ARG A 46 18.28 34.78 -1.56
N PRO A 47 17.24 35.61 -1.53
CA PRO A 47 15.94 35.24 -2.05
C PRO A 47 16.03 35.02 -3.57
N ILE A 48 15.51 33.89 -4.04
CA ILE A 48 15.29 33.63 -5.46
C ILE A 48 14.18 34.56 -5.93
N LEU A 49 14.54 35.52 -6.80
CA LEU A 49 13.62 36.44 -7.44
C LEU A 49 13.05 35.75 -8.68
N ILE A 50 11.78 35.33 -8.64
CA ILE A 50 11.06 34.83 -9.83
C ILE A 50 10.37 36.03 -10.49
N THR A 51 10.95 36.55 -11.56
CA THR A 51 10.30 37.54 -12.44
C THR A 51 9.53 36.83 -13.55
N ASN A 52 8.20 36.93 -13.54
CA ASN A 52 7.35 36.58 -14.68
C ASN A 52 7.35 37.74 -15.68
N THR A 53 8.13 37.63 -16.76
CA THR A 53 7.92 38.44 -17.97
C THR A 53 7.02 37.66 -18.92
N LEU A 54 5.74 38.03 -18.94
CA LEU A 54 4.79 37.64 -19.98
C LEU A 54 5.11 38.45 -21.25
N SER A 55 5.46 37.78 -22.34
CA SER A 55 5.45 38.38 -23.67
C SER A 55 4.05 38.25 -24.27
N ASP A 56 3.50 39.40 -24.67
CA ASP A 56 2.24 39.53 -25.39
C ASP A 56 2.24 38.76 -26.71
N GLY A 57 1.19 37.97 -26.94
CA GLY A 57 0.96 37.28 -28.19
C GLY A 57 -0.40 36.61 -28.24
N LYS A 58 -1.46 37.38 -28.50
CA LYS A 58 -2.77 36.83 -28.89
C LYS A 58 -2.69 36.21 -30.30
N PRO A 59 -3.24 35.01 -30.53
CA PRO A 59 -3.74 34.64 -31.84
C PRO A 59 -5.28 34.66 -31.87
N LYS A 60 -5.81 35.25 -32.95
CA LYS A 60 -7.21 35.39 -33.31
C LYS A 60 -7.90 34.04 -33.52
N LEU A 61 -9.15 33.92 -33.04
CA LEU A 61 -10.12 32.93 -33.51
C LEU A 61 -10.45 33.19 -34.98
N ALA A 62 -10.36 32.15 -35.81
CA ALA A 62 -11.05 32.08 -37.09
C ALA A 62 -11.81 30.74 -37.14
N ALA A 63 -13.13 30.84 -37.22
CA ALA A 63 -14.03 29.72 -37.43
C ALA A 63 -13.95 29.24 -38.87
N THR A 64 -13.89 27.93 -39.08
CA THR A 64 -14.34 27.29 -40.32
C THR A 64 -15.01 25.96 -39.98
N ALA A 65 -16.25 25.83 -40.45
CA ALA A 65 -17.05 24.62 -40.40
C ALA A 65 -16.64 23.70 -41.57
N ALA A 66 -16.51 22.40 -41.31
CA ALA A 66 -16.49 21.37 -42.35
C ALA A 66 -17.19 20.11 -41.82
N ALA A 67 -18.11 19.60 -42.63
CA ALA A 67 -19.03 18.52 -42.33
C ALA A 67 -18.49 17.14 -42.79
N ALA A 68 -19.04 16.09 -42.15
CA ALA A 68 -19.10 14.67 -42.54
C ALA A 68 -17.75 13.93 -42.65
N THR A 69 -17.56 12.76 -42.05
CA THR A 69 -18.27 11.51 -42.42
C THR A 69 -18.13 10.49 -41.29
N ALA A 70 -19.21 9.80 -40.96
CA ALA A 70 -19.24 8.73 -39.98
C ALA A 70 -18.56 7.46 -40.55
N THR A 71 -17.48 7.02 -39.90
CA THR A 71 -16.88 5.71 -40.15
C THR A 71 -17.12 4.84 -38.92
N THR A 72 -17.89 3.78 -39.13
CA THR A 72 -18.27 2.75 -38.17
C THR A 72 -17.01 2.01 -37.69
N VAL A 73 -16.63 2.22 -36.42
CA VAL A 73 -15.58 1.43 -35.77
C VAL A 73 -16.23 0.21 -35.13
N SER A 74 -15.94 -0.96 -35.70
CA SER A 74 -16.31 -2.27 -35.14
C SER A 74 -15.77 -2.41 -33.72
N THR A 75 -16.69 -2.54 -32.78
CA THR A 75 -16.42 -2.71 -31.35
C THR A 75 -15.81 -4.09 -31.13
N ILE A 76 -14.57 -4.13 -30.62
CA ILE A 76 -13.97 -5.37 -30.10
C ILE A 76 -14.72 -5.68 -28.79
N THR A 77 -15.52 -6.74 -28.83
CA THR A 77 -16.23 -7.28 -27.67
C THR A 77 -15.23 -7.85 -26.69
N THR A 78 -14.81 -7.04 -25.71
CA THR A 78 -14.32 -7.59 -24.44
C THR A 78 -15.52 -8.19 -23.72
N THR A 79 -15.40 -9.46 -23.35
CA THR A 79 -16.36 -10.18 -22.53
C THR A 79 -16.51 -9.48 -21.18
N SER A 80 -17.47 -8.55 -21.10
CA SER A 80 -17.90 -7.96 -19.84
C SER A 80 -18.64 -9.03 -19.06
N SER A 81 -18.02 -9.52 -17.98
CA SER A 81 -18.79 -10.10 -16.90
C SER A 81 -19.74 -9.00 -16.39
N SER A 82 -21.04 -9.29 -16.40
CA SER A 82 -22.06 -8.43 -15.79
C SER A 82 -21.63 -8.00 -14.39
N PRO A 83 -21.78 -6.73 -13.98
CA PRO A 83 -21.43 -6.33 -12.62
C PRO A 83 -22.41 -7.04 -11.67
N THR A 84 -21.92 -8.05 -10.94
CA THR A 84 -22.63 -8.59 -9.79
C THR A 84 -22.94 -7.41 -8.88
N THR A 85 -24.23 -7.05 -8.79
CA THR A 85 -24.68 -5.96 -7.93
C THR A 85 -24.31 -6.31 -6.50
N PHE A 86 -23.38 -5.56 -5.91
CA PHE A 86 -23.00 -5.74 -4.52
C PHE A 86 -24.24 -5.58 -3.62
N VAL A 87 -24.51 -6.56 -2.76
CA VAL A 87 -25.65 -6.53 -1.83
C VAL A 87 -25.13 -6.14 -0.45
N SER A 88 -25.55 -4.98 0.06
CA SER A 88 -25.21 -4.53 1.41
C SER A 88 -25.93 -5.38 2.47
N ARG A 89 -25.29 -5.53 3.64
CA ARG A 89 -25.90 -6.13 4.84
C ARG A 89 -26.87 -5.21 5.58
N PHE A 90 -26.91 -3.94 5.19
CA PHE A 90 -27.66 -2.88 5.85
C PHE A 90 -28.67 -2.27 4.89
N GLY A 91 -29.77 -1.74 5.41
CA GLY A 91 -30.73 -0.97 4.60
C GLY A 91 -30.08 0.26 3.95
N PRO A 92 -30.57 0.74 2.80
CA PRO A 92 -30.02 1.94 2.14
C PRO A 92 -29.96 3.16 3.09
N ASP A 93 -31.01 3.39 3.87
CA ASP A 93 -31.14 4.55 4.77
C ASP A 93 -30.78 4.25 6.25
N GLU A 94 -30.25 3.06 6.54
CA GLU A 94 -29.98 2.62 7.92
C GLU A 94 -28.66 3.19 8.47
N PRO A 95 -28.62 4.02 9.53
CA PRO A 95 -27.34 4.48 10.06
C PRO A 95 -26.50 3.32 10.62
N ARG A 96 -25.21 3.28 10.27
CA ARG A 96 -24.27 2.22 10.72
C ARG A 96 -22.91 2.82 11.08
N LYS A 97 -22.11 2.09 11.86
CA LYS A 97 -20.80 2.58 12.34
C LYS A 97 -19.83 2.79 11.17
N GLY A 98 -18.94 3.77 11.29
CA GLY A 98 -17.85 3.98 10.32
C GLY A 98 -16.98 2.74 10.08
N ALA A 99 -16.79 1.89 11.09
CA ALA A 99 -16.12 0.60 10.93
C ALA A 99 -16.87 -0.36 9.99
N ASP A 100 -18.21 -0.40 10.06
CA ASP A 100 -19.03 -1.20 9.15
C ASP A 100 -18.99 -0.64 7.73
N VAL A 101 -18.98 0.69 7.59
CA VAL A 101 -18.81 1.36 6.30
C VAL A 101 -17.44 1.05 5.69
N LEU A 102 -16.36 1.05 6.47
CA LEU A 102 -15.03 0.69 6.02
C LEU A 102 -14.99 -0.75 5.48
N VAL A 103 -15.52 -1.71 6.23
CA VAL A 103 -15.55 -3.11 5.80
C VAL A 103 -16.41 -3.28 4.55
N GLU A 104 -17.57 -2.64 4.48
CA GLU A 104 -18.40 -2.66 3.26
C GLU A 104 -17.70 -2.01 2.06
N ALA A 105 -16.93 -0.92 2.27
CA ALA A 105 -16.14 -0.30 1.22
C ALA A 105 -15.08 -1.26 0.66
N LEU A 106 -14.40 -2.03 1.52
CA LEU A 106 -13.44 -3.05 1.10
C LEU A 106 -14.11 -4.16 0.29
N GLU A 107 -15.29 -4.62 0.70
CA GLU A 107 -16.04 -5.65 -0.02
C GLU A 107 -16.52 -5.18 -1.40
N ARG A 108 -16.95 -3.92 -1.51
CA ARG A 108 -17.35 -3.29 -2.78
C ARG A 108 -16.20 -3.20 -3.77
N GLU A 109 -14.98 -3.01 -3.27
CA GLU A 109 -13.76 -3.04 -4.08
C GLU A 109 -13.24 -4.48 -4.31
N GLY A 110 -14.01 -5.50 -3.90
CA GLY A 110 -13.72 -6.90 -4.15
C GLY A 110 -12.66 -7.50 -3.23
N VAL A 111 -12.35 -6.89 -2.08
CA VAL A 111 -11.45 -7.48 -1.09
C VAL A 111 -12.10 -8.74 -0.48
N THR A 112 -11.36 -9.84 -0.47
CA THR A 112 -11.81 -11.14 0.05
C THR A 112 -10.98 -11.64 1.22
N THR A 113 -9.78 -11.09 1.41
CA THR A 113 -8.83 -11.52 2.44
C THR A 113 -8.14 -10.31 3.03
N VAL A 114 -8.06 -10.25 4.35
CA VAL A 114 -7.27 -9.25 5.09
C VAL A 114 -6.34 -9.93 6.07
N PHE A 115 -5.20 -9.30 6.34
CA PHE A 115 -4.23 -9.73 7.34
C PHE A 115 -4.28 -8.75 8.52
N ALA A 116 -5.17 -9.01 9.49
CA ALA A 116 -5.49 -8.05 10.53
C ALA A 116 -5.07 -8.52 11.93
N TYR A 117 -4.29 -7.71 12.64
CA TYR A 117 -3.93 -7.92 14.05
C TYR A 117 -4.69 -6.93 14.96
N PRO A 118 -5.50 -7.41 15.92
CA PRO A 118 -6.39 -6.56 16.72
C PRO A 118 -5.65 -5.76 17.79
N GLY A 119 -6.18 -4.57 18.09
CA GLY A 119 -5.82 -3.79 19.27
C GLY A 119 -6.86 -2.74 19.62
N GLY A 120 -6.61 -2.00 20.70
CA GLY A 120 -7.63 -1.12 21.31
C GLY A 120 -8.16 -0.02 20.38
N ALA A 121 -7.33 0.47 19.44
CA ALA A 121 -7.69 1.51 18.49
C ALA A 121 -8.27 0.97 17.17
N SER A 122 -8.17 -0.33 16.89
CA SER A 122 -8.78 -0.98 15.70
C SER A 122 -9.91 -1.95 16.05
N LEU A 123 -10.31 -2.03 17.33
CA LEU A 123 -11.28 -3.03 17.80
C LEU A 123 -12.62 -2.96 17.06
N GLU A 124 -13.12 -1.76 16.74
CA GLU A 124 -14.39 -1.60 16.02
C GLU A 124 -14.29 -2.16 14.59
N ILE A 125 -13.15 -1.97 13.92
CA ILE A 125 -12.86 -2.56 12.60
C ILE A 125 -12.88 -4.09 12.71
N HIS A 126 -12.24 -4.66 13.73
CA HIS A 126 -12.25 -6.10 13.96
C HIS A 126 -13.66 -6.65 14.25
N GLN A 127 -14.49 -5.90 14.98
CA GLN A 127 -15.89 -6.27 15.18
C GLN A 127 -16.70 -6.19 13.88
N ALA A 128 -16.43 -5.22 13.00
CA ALA A 128 -17.07 -5.15 11.69
C ALA A 128 -16.65 -6.31 10.78
N LEU A 129 -15.38 -6.73 10.83
CA LEU A 129 -14.89 -7.88 10.07
C LEU A 129 -15.63 -9.19 10.45
N THR A 130 -16.01 -9.40 11.71
CA THR A 130 -16.75 -10.61 12.10
C THR A 130 -18.17 -10.65 11.54
N ARG A 131 -18.73 -9.51 11.13
CA ARG A 131 -20.05 -9.39 10.48
C ARG A 131 -19.96 -9.57 8.96
N SER A 132 -18.76 -9.51 8.37
CA SER A 132 -18.56 -9.78 6.96
C SER A 132 -18.62 -11.29 6.69
N SER A 133 -19.40 -11.69 5.70
CA SER A 133 -19.40 -13.04 5.15
C SER A 133 -18.52 -13.20 3.91
N ILE A 134 -17.90 -12.09 3.44
CA ILE A 134 -17.10 -12.04 2.21
C ILE A 134 -15.60 -12.00 2.55
N ILE A 135 -15.22 -11.19 3.53
CA ILE A 135 -13.83 -10.97 3.92
C ILE A 135 -13.42 -12.01 4.96
N ARG A 136 -12.42 -12.82 4.61
CA ARG A 136 -11.70 -13.66 5.55
C ARG A 136 -10.59 -12.86 6.23
N ASN A 137 -10.57 -12.85 7.57
CA ASN A 137 -9.42 -12.38 8.32
C ASN A 137 -8.41 -13.52 8.57
N VAL A 138 -7.15 -13.32 8.16
CA VAL A 138 -6.01 -14.16 8.54
C VAL A 138 -5.22 -13.43 9.61
N LEU A 139 -5.44 -13.79 10.87
CA LEU A 139 -4.72 -13.21 12.01
C LEU A 139 -3.22 -13.56 11.94
N PRO A 140 -2.29 -12.60 11.76
CA PRO A 140 -0.86 -12.89 11.90
C PRO A 140 -0.48 -12.99 13.39
N ARG A 141 0.77 -13.35 13.69
CA ARG A 141 1.29 -13.39 15.08
C ARG A 141 2.16 -12.19 15.43
N HIS A 142 2.38 -11.32 14.44
CA HIS A 142 3.04 -10.03 14.54
C HIS A 142 2.60 -9.20 13.32
N GLU A 143 2.39 -7.89 13.45
CA GLU A 143 1.89 -7.05 12.35
C GLU A 143 2.84 -7.04 11.15
N GLN A 144 4.16 -7.10 11.40
CA GLN A 144 5.16 -7.28 10.34
C GLN A 144 4.90 -8.55 9.50
N GLY A 145 4.55 -9.66 10.15
CA GLY A 145 4.14 -10.86 9.43
C GLY A 145 2.81 -10.68 8.69
N GLY A 146 1.92 -9.81 9.19
CA GLY A 146 0.69 -9.44 8.52
C GLY A 146 0.90 -8.67 7.22
N ILE A 147 1.76 -7.65 7.23
CA ILE A 147 2.06 -6.88 6.02
C ILE A 147 2.83 -7.71 4.99
N PHE A 148 3.82 -8.52 5.41
CA PHE A 148 4.52 -9.40 4.47
C PHE A 148 3.62 -10.52 3.91
N ALA A 149 2.63 -10.99 4.66
CA ALA A 149 1.62 -11.90 4.12
C ALA A 149 0.72 -11.20 3.09
N ALA A 150 0.37 -9.93 3.31
CA ALA A 150 -0.35 -9.11 2.33
C ALA A 150 0.48 -8.87 1.05
N GLU A 151 1.80 -8.68 1.18
CA GLU A 151 2.70 -8.59 0.03
C GLU A 151 2.79 -9.90 -0.75
N GLY A 152 2.95 -11.03 -0.06
CA GLY A 152 2.95 -12.35 -0.69
C GLY A 152 1.64 -12.62 -1.44
N TYR A 153 0.51 -12.24 -0.83
CA TYR A 153 -0.80 -12.28 -1.48
C TYR A 153 -0.83 -11.42 -2.76
N ALA A 154 -0.30 -10.20 -2.69
CA ALA A 154 -0.28 -9.28 -3.82
C ALA A 154 0.60 -9.77 -4.98
N ARG A 155 1.80 -10.25 -4.67
CA ARG A 155 2.75 -10.80 -5.66
C ARG A 155 2.20 -12.05 -6.35
N ALA A 156 1.58 -12.94 -5.60
CA ALA A 156 1.12 -14.22 -6.13
C ALA A 156 -0.18 -14.13 -6.94
N LEU A 157 -1.08 -13.18 -6.59
CA LEU A 157 -2.41 -13.10 -7.20
C LEU A 157 -2.59 -11.89 -8.13
N GLY A 158 -1.65 -10.94 -8.16
CA GLY A 158 -1.79 -9.69 -8.92
C GLY A 158 -2.94 -8.79 -8.42
N ARG A 159 -3.43 -9.02 -7.20
CA ARG A 159 -4.51 -8.26 -6.54
C ARG A 159 -3.97 -7.46 -5.37
N PRO A 160 -4.56 -6.32 -4.98
CA PRO A 160 -4.05 -5.56 -3.84
C PRO A 160 -4.07 -6.38 -2.54
N GLY A 161 -2.95 -6.42 -1.83
CA GLY A 161 -2.87 -6.96 -0.48
C GLY A 161 -3.44 -5.98 0.53
N VAL A 162 -4.16 -6.47 1.55
CA VAL A 162 -4.74 -5.61 2.59
C VAL A 162 -4.29 -6.08 3.98
N CYS A 163 -3.62 -5.21 4.72
CA CYS A 163 -3.25 -5.46 6.12
C CYS A 163 -3.88 -4.43 7.05
N ILE A 164 -4.17 -4.84 8.29
CA ILE A 164 -4.83 -3.97 9.29
C ILE A 164 -4.09 -4.10 10.62
N ALA A 165 -3.77 -2.95 11.22
CA ALA A 165 -3.09 -2.87 12.52
C ALA A 165 -3.80 -1.87 13.45
N THR A 166 -3.56 -2.00 14.75
CA THR A 166 -3.96 -0.98 15.74
C THR A 166 -3.01 0.24 15.69
N SER A 167 -3.30 1.28 16.47
CA SER A 167 -2.46 2.47 16.62
C SER A 167 -1.11 2.17 17.26
N GLY A 168 -0.23 3.17 17.28
CA GLY A 168 1.02 3.12 18.03
C GLY A 168 1.91 1.96 17.61
N PRO A 169 2.17 0.98 18.51
CA PRO A 169 3.06 -0.15 18.21
C PRO A 169 2.61 -0.97 16.99
N GLY A 170 1.31 -1.19 16.82
CA GLY A 170 0.81 -1.97 15.67
C GLY A 170 1.11 -1.28 14.34
N ALA A 171 0.89 0.04 14.29
CA ALA A 171 1.18 0.87 13.14
C ALA A 171 2.70 0.98 12.85
N THR A 172 3.55 1.06 13.87
CA THR A 172 5.00 1.08 13.66
C THR A 172 5.56 -0.27 13.20
N ASN A 173 4.91 -1.38 13.58
CA ASN A 173 5.35 -2.73 13.21
C ASN A 173 5.18 -3.05 11.71
N ILE A 174 4.38 -2.28 10.98
CA ILE A 174 4.20 -2.46 9.53
C ILE A 174 5.15 -1.59 8.68
N VAL A 175 5.96 -0.73 9.29
CA VAL A 175 6.83 0.24 8.58
C VAL A 175 7.79 -0.44 7.59
N SER A 176 8.40 -1.57 7.96
CA SER A 176 9.30 -2.29 7.06
C SER A 176 8.59 -2.79 5.80
N GLY A 177 7.39 -3.35 5.92
CA GLY A 177 6.63 -3.85 4.76
C GLY A 177 6.08 -2.72 3.89
N LEU A 178 5.80 -1.54 4.45
CA LEU A 178 5.45 -0.37 3.64
C LEU A 178 6.63 0.06 2.76
N ALA A 179 7.83 0.13 3.34
CA ALA A 179 9.03 0.45 2.57
C ALA A 179 9.33 -0.63 1.51
N ASP A 180 9.21 -1.91 1.86
CA ASP A 180 9.43 -3.04 0.95
C ASP A 180 8.47 -2.99 -0.26
N ALA A 181 7.16 -2.91 0.02
CA ALA A 181 6.13 -2.81 -1.01
C ALA A 181 6.30 -1.58 -1.91
N LEU A 182 6.80 -0.45 -1.38
CA LEU A 182 7.06 0.75 -2.19
C LEU A 182 8.23 0.53 -3.16
N LEU A 183 9.34 -0.02 -2.66
CA LEU A 183 10.53 -0.27 -3.47
C LEU A 183 10.24 -1.29 -4.58
N ASP A 184 9.48 -2.33 -4.26
CA ASP A 184 9.10 -3.38 -5.19
C ASP A 184 7.84 -3.09 -6.00
N SER A 185 7.23 -1.92 -5.79
CA SER A 185 6.04 -1.44 -6.52
C SER A 185 4.85 -2.39 -6.43
N LEU A 186 4.53 -2.86 -5.22
CA LEU A 186 3.42 -3.77 -4.98
C LEU A 186 2.12 -3.02 -4.65
N PRO A 187 0.97 -3.49 -5.19
CA PRO A 187 -0.32 -2.95 -4.80
C PRO A 187 -0.67 -3.41 -3.38
N LEU A 188 -0.67 -2.48 -2.42
CA LEU A 188 -0.97 -2.77 -1.02
C LEU A 188 -1.77 -1.63 -0.39
N VAL A 189 -2.73 -1.99 0.46
CA VAL A 189 -3.47 -1.03 1.29
C VAL A 189 -3.32 -1.42 2.76
N ALA A 190 -2.71 -0.53 3.54
CA ALA A 190 -2.54 -0.69 4.98
C ALA A 190 -3.56 0.18 5.71
N ILE A 191 -4.30 -0.40 6.65
CA ILE A 191 -5.26 0.33 7.46
C ILE A 191 -4.79 0.33 8.91
N THR A 192 -4.68 1.50 9.51
CA THR A 192 -4.30 1.64 10.92
C THR A 192 -5.45 2.24 11.72
N GLY A 193 -5.74 1.65 12.88
CA GLY A 193 -6.52 2.35 13.90
C GLY A 193 -5.71 3.50 14.49
N GLN A 194 -6.39 4.56 14.90
CA GLN A 194 -5.76 5.73 15.54
C GLN A 194 -6.51 6.14 16.81
N VAL A 195 -5.84 6.90 17.66
CA VAL A 195 -6.47 7.57 18.82
C VAL A 195 -7.63 8.46 18.35
N PRO A 196 -8.63 8.77 19.20
CA PRO A 196 -9.71 9.68 18.81
C PRO A 196 -9.19 11.03 18.31
N ARG A 197 -9.86 11.64 17.33
CA ARG A 197 -9.42 12.89 16.66
C ARG A 197 -8.97 13.98 17.64
N ARG A 198 -9.75 14.19 18.72
CA ARG A 198 -9.47 15.19 19.77
C ARG A 198 -8.17 14.97 20.56
N MET A 199 -7.59 13.78 20.48
CA MET A 199 -6.37 13.37 21.20
C MET A 199 -5.14 13.35 20.29
N ILE A 200 -5.31 13.55 18.97
CA ILE A 200 -4.18 13.60 18.04
C ILE A 200 -3.32 14.84 18.38
N GLY A 201 -2.02 14.64 18.52
CA GLY A 201 -1.02 15.63 18.92
C GLY A 201 -0.87 15.82 20.43
N THR A 202 -1.52 14.99 21.27
CA THR A 202 -1.53 15.19 22.74
C THR A 202 -0.61 14.25 23.51
N VAL A 203 0.14 13.38 22.83
CA VAL A 203 1.01 12.35 23.44
C VAL A 203 0.18 11.39 24.29
N THR A 204 -0.94 10.92 23.73
CA THR A 204 -1.84 10.00 24.43
C THR A 204 -1.38 8.54 24.33
N PHE A 205 -2.07 7.65 25.04
CA PHE A 205 -1.77 6.22 25.05
C PHE A 205 -1.82 5.62 23.64
N GLN A 206 -0.73 4.95 23.25
CA GLN A 206 -0.56 4.31 21.94
C GLN A 206 -0.79 5.25 20.75
N GLU A 207 -0.49 6.53 20.91
CA GLU A 207 -0.43 7.47 19.79
C GLU A 207 0.89 7.34 19.04
N THR A 208 0.83 7.37 17.71
CA THR A 208 2.00 7.60 16.85
C THR A 208 1.52 8.38 15.63
N PRO A 209 2.25 9.42 15.19
CA PRO A 209 1.92 10.18 13.99
C PRO A 209 2.25 9.36 12.74
N ILE A 210 1.54 8.25 12.51
CA ILE A 210 1.89 7.25 11.48
C ILE A 210 1.87 7.84 10.07
N VAL A 211 0.99 8.80 9.81
CA VAL A 211 0.95 9.52 8.52
C VAL A 211 2.24 10.31 8.28
N GLU A 212 2.83 10.91 9.32
CA GLU A 212 4.12 11.61 9.22
C GLU A 212 5.26 10.62 9.02
N VAL A 213 5.28 9.55 9.82
CA VAL A 213 6.31 8.50 9.78
C VAL A 213 6.37 7.82 8.40
N THR A 214 5.21 7.57 7.80
CA THR A 214 5.10 6.74 6.59
C THR A 214 5.05 7.53 5.28
N ARG A 215 5.08 8.87 5.33
CA ARG A 215 4.93 9.72 4.14
C ARG A 215 5.99 9.46 3.06
N SER A 216 7.23 9.17 3.46
CA SER A 216 8.34 8.93 2.54
C SER A 216 8.46 7.48 2.07
N ILE A 217 7.69 6.56 2.66
CA ILE A 217 7.75 5.11 2.42
C ILE A 217 6.40 4.54 2.00
N THR A 218 5.48 5.39 1.56
CA THR A 218 4.21 5.02 0.93
C THR A 218 4.03 5.76 -0.38
N LYS A 219 3.26 5.20 -1.31
CA LYS A 219 2.86 5.91 -2.53
C LYS A 219 1.94 7.08 -2.19
N HIS A 220 1.08 6.88 -1.20
CA HIS A 220 0.25 7.92 -0.60
C HIS A 220 -0.23 7.48 0.79
N ASN A 221 -0.72 8.42 1.60
CA ASN A 221 -1.38 8.08 2.86
C ASN A 221 -2.47 9.10 3.23
N TYR A 222 -3.40 8.66 4.06
CA TYR A 222 -4.57 9.43 4.50
C TYR A 222 -4.69 9.42 6.03
N LEU A 223 -5.16 10.52 6.59
CA LEU A 223 -5.79 10.58 7.91
C LEU A 223 -7.28 10.87 7.71
N VAL A 224 -8.15 9.95 8.12
CA VAL A 224 -9.60 10.11 7.98
C VAL A 224 -10.11 11.03 9.09
N LEU A 225 -10.60 12.22 8.72
CA LEU A 225 -11.10 13.22 9.67
C LEU A 225 -12.63 13.29 9.75
N ASP A 226 -13.34 12.68 8.80
CA ASP A 226 -14.79 12.57 8.78
C ASP A 226 -15.22 11.18 8.33
N VAL A 227 -16.30 10.65 8.92
CA VAL A 227 -16.83 9.31 8.62
C VAL A 227 -17.41 9.26 7.20
N GLU A 228 -17.92 10.38 6.70
CA GLU A 228 -18.44 10.54 5.34
C GLU A 228 -17.36 10.36 4.26
N ASP A 229 -16.09 10.53 4.61
CA ASP A 229 -14.97 10.40 3.68
C ASP A 229 -14.51 8.94 3.48
N ILE A 230 -14.93 8.00 4.35
CA ILE A 230 -14.47 6.60 4.29
C ILE A 230 -14.70 5.97 2.90
N PRO A 231 -15.91 6.03 2.29
CA PRO A 231 -16.14 5.42 0.98
C PRO A 231 -15.19 5.95 -0.11
N ARG A 232 -15.01 7.27 -0.14
CA ARG A 232 -14.13 7.93 -1.12
C ARG A 232 -12.67 7.56 -0.90
N ILE A 233 -12.18 7.62 0.34
CA ILE A 233 -10.77 7.37 0.68
C ILE A 233 -10.39 5.93 0.39
N VAL A 234 -11.26 4.95 0.69
CA VAL A 234 -10.98 3.54 0.37
C VAL A 234 -10.87 3.35 -1.14
N ARG A 235 -11.82 3.88 -1.91
CA ARG A 235 -11.78 3.81 -3.37
C ARG A 235 -10.54 4.49 -3.95
N GLU A 236 -10.18 5.66 -3.44
CA GLU A 236 -8.96 6.36 -3.84
C GLU A 236 -7.70 5.57 -3.49
N ALA A 237 -7.64 4.98 -2.29
CA ALA A 237 -6.49 4.21 -1.85
C ALA A 237 -6.27 2.97 -2.71
N LEU A 238 -7.33 2.24 -3.05
CA LEU A 238 -7.22 1.07 -3.93
C LEU A 238 -6.88 1.47 -5.36
N LEU A 239 -7.49 2.53 -5.89
CA LEU A 239 -7.12 3.10 -7.19
C LEU A 239 -5.64 3.49 -7.22
N LEU A 240 -5.16 4.25 -6.23
CA LEU A 240 -3.76 4.66 -6.14
C LEU A 240 -2.85 3.45 -5.96
N ALA A 241 -3.22 2.46 -5.15
CA ALA A 241 -2.37 1.30 -4.92
C ALA A 241 -2.14 0.48 -6.20
N THR A 242 -3.15 0.43 -7.09
CA THR A 242 -3.16 -0.48 -8.25
C THR A 242 -2.86 0.19 -9.59
N SER A 243 -3.17 1.48 -9.75
CA SER A 243 -3.00 2.16 -11.05
C SER A 243 -1.59 2.73 -11.26
N GLY A 244 -1.22 2.93 -12.54
CA GLY A 244 0.11 3.40 -12.92
C GLY A 244 1.21 2.46 -12.42
N ARG A 245 2.28 3.02 -11.83
CA ARG A 245 3.23 2.23 -11.02
C ARG A 245 2.57 1.86 -9.69
N PRO A 246 2.30 0.58 -9.39
CA PRO A 246 1.64 0.19 -8.14
C PRO A 246 2.50 0.53 -6.91
N GLY A 247 1.88 0.58 -5.73
CA GLY A 247 2.59 0.87 -4.48
C GLY A 247 1.67 0.88 -3.26
N PRO A 248 2.22 0.93 -2.04
CA PRO A 248 1.45 0.87 -0.81
C PRO A 248 0.77 2.20 -0.50
N VAL A 249 -0.50 2.13 -0.07
CA VAL A 249 -1.26 3.27 0.44
C VAL A 249 -1.71 3.00 1.87
N LEU A 250 -1.48 3.95 2.78
CA LEU A 250 -1.92 3.84 4.17
C LEU A 250 -3.17 4.67 4.46
N ILE A 251 -4.13 4.12 5.18
CA ILE A 251 -5.34 4.81 5.65
C ILE A 251 -5.36 4.76 7.18
N ASP A 252 -5.18 5.91 7.83
CA ASP A 252 -5.22 6.05 9.29
C ASP A 252 -6.61 6.51 9.76
N ILE A 253 -7.24 5.73 10.65
CA ILE A 253 -8.66 5.89 11.01
C ILE A 253 -8.83 6.07 12.53
N PRO A 254 -9.14 7.28 13.01
CA PRO A 254 -9.42 7.56 14.41
C PRO A 254 -10.56 6.70 14.98
N LYS A 255 -10.42 6.28 16.24
CA LYS A 255 -11.40 5.42 16.90
C LYS A 255 -12.80 6.03 16.98
N ASP A 256 -12.92 7.34 17.17
CA ASP A 256 -14.22 8.02 17.19
C ASP A 256 -14.90 8.03 15.81
N ILE A 257 -14.12 8.08 14.71
CA ILE A 257 -14.64 7.92 13.34
C ILE A 257 -15.18 6.50 13.13
N GLN A 258 -14.47 5.48 13.63
CA GLN A 258 -14.93 4.08 13.55
C GLN A 258 -16.28 3.87 14.26
N GLN A 259 -16.55 4.63 15.33
CA GLN A 259 -17.75 4.51 16.15
C GLN A 259 -18.91 5.38 15.69
N GLN A 260 -18.63 6.46 14.96
CA GLN A 260 -19.64 7.40 14.46
C GLN A 260 -20.63 6.70 13.53
N LEU A 261 -21.93 6.95 13.73
CA LEU A 261 -22.99 6.44 12.86
C LEU A 261 -23.13 7.32 11.61
N VAL A 262 -23.32 6.70 10.46
CA VAL A 262 -23.51 7.38 9.18
C VAL A 262 -24.35 6.53 8.22
N VAL A 263 -25.01 7.19 7.27
CA VAL A 263 -25.56 6.54 6.06
C VAL A 263 -24.59 6.82 4.91
N PRO A 264 -23.81 5.83 4.45
CA PRO A 264 -22.70 6.09 3.53
C PRO A 264 -23.17 6.45 2.12
N ASN A 265 -22.54 7.47 1.53
CA ASN A 265 -22.69 7.78 0.11
C ASN A 265 -21.59 7.10 -0.73
N TRP A 266 -21.97 6.08 -1.49
CA TRP A 266 -21.05 5.32 -2.36
C TRP A 266 -20.73 6.00 -3.70
N ASN A 267 -21.42 7.10 -4.03
CA ASN A 267 -21.31 7.80 -5.31
C ASN A 267 -20.42 9.06 -5.22
N LEU A 268 -19.62 9.19 -4.17
CA LEU A 268 -18.70 10.32 -4.01
C LEU A 268 -17.63 10.30 -5.11
N PRO A 269 -17.34 11.45 -5.76
CA PRO A 269 -16.30 11.53 -6.77
C PRO A 269 -14.91 11.43 -6.13
N ILE A 270 -13.99 10.78 -6.84
CA ILE A 270 -12.57 10.71 -6.50
C ILE A 270 -11.93 12.11 -6.61
N LYS A 271 -11.15 12.50 -5.61
CA LYS A 271 -10.44 13.79 -5.51
C LYS A 271 -8.96 13.68 -5.89
N LEU A 272 -8.67 13.04 -7.03
CA LEU A 272 -7.31 12.83 -7.53
C LEU A 272 -7.06 13.44 -8.94
N PRO A 273 -7.50 14.69 -9.24
CA PRO A 273 -7.46 15.23 -10.60
C PRO A 273 -6.04 15.29 -11.17
N GLY A 274 -5.06 15.73 -10.39
CA GLY A 274 -3.67 15.81 -10.84
C GLY A 274 -3.01 14.45 -11.07
N TYR A 275 -3.39 13.42 -10.30
CA TYR A 275 -2.88 12.07 -10.53
C TYR A 275 -3.47 11.49 -11.83
N LEU A 276 -4.80 11.58 -11.98
CA LEU A 276 -5.52 11.08 -13.14
C LEU A 276 -5.07 11.75 -14.44
N SER A 277 -4.82 13.06 -14.42
CA SER A 277 -4.35 13.79 -15.60
C SER A 277 -2.93 13.40 -16.06
N ARG A 278 -2.14 12.75 -15.19
CA ARG A 278 -0.76 12.33 -15.48
C ARG A 278 -0.62 10.83 -15.76
N LEU A 279 -1.72 10.07 -15.73
CA LEU A 279 -1.66 8.67 -16.11
C LEU A 279 -1.19 8.55 -17.58
N PRO A 280 -0.29 7.60 -17.90
CA PRO A 280 0.15 7.38 -19.27
C PRO A 280 -1.03 7.11 -20.19
N LYS A 281 -1.01 7.72 -21.37
CA LYS A 281 -1.93 7.37 -22.46
C LYS A 281 -1.44 6.10 -23.16
N SER A 282 -2.28 5.52 -24.00
CA SER A 282 -1.86 4.46 -24.92
C SER A 282 -0.63 4.91 -25.73
N PRO A 283 0.33 4.02 -25.97
CA PRO A 283 1.52 4.36 -26.76
C PRO A 283 1.12 4.81 -28.17
N ASP A 284 1.85 5.79 -28.68
CA ASP A 284 1.69 6.29 -30.06
C ASP A 284 2.40 5.33 -31.04
N ASP A 285 1.74 4.99 -32.14
CA ASP A 285 2.26 4.10 -33.18
C ASP A 285 3.59 4.59 -33.74
N ALA A 286 3.78 5.92 -33.85
CA ALA A 286 5.04 6.50 -34.32
C ALA A 286 6.25 6.11 -33.43
N HIS A 287 6.06 6.03 -32.11
CA HIS A 287 7.10 5.57 -31.19
C HIS A 287 7.36 4.05 -31.33
N LEU A 288 6.31 3.26 -31.57
CA LEU A 288 6.43 1.81 -31.74
C LEU A 288 7.16 1.46 -33.05
N GLU A 289 6.82 2.14 -34.15
CA GLU A 289 7.51 2.00 -35.44
C GLU A 289 9.00 2.37 -35.34
N GLN A 290 9.33 3.41 -34.58
CA GLN A 290 10.72 3.79 -34.32
C GLN A 290 11.49 2.68 -33.59
N ILE A 291 10.88 2.01 -32.60
CA ILE A 291 11.49 0.87 -31.90
C ILE A 291 11.73 -0.29 -32.87
N ILE A 292 10.74 -0.63 -33.72
CA ILE A 292 10.86 -1.71 -34.71
C ILE A 292 12.00 -1.40 -35.69
N ARG A 293 12.13 -0.15 -36.13
CA ARG A 293 13.24 0.29 -36.98
C ARG A 293 14.59 0.05 -36.29
N PHE A 294 14.75 0.47 -35.03
CA PHE A 294 15.98 0.25 -34.28
C PHE A 294 16.32 -1.23 -34.09
N ILE A 295 15.30 -2.09 -33.92
CA ILE A 295 15.50 -3.54 -33.88
C ILE A 295 16.02 -4.06 -35.23
N SER A 296 15.41 -3.62 -36.34
CA SER A 296 15.79 -4.07 -37.68
C SER A 296 17.21 -3.65 -38.11
N GLU A 297 17.68 -2.50 -37.60
CA GLU A 297 19.03 -1.97 -37.87
C GLU A 297 20.09 -2.56 -36.90
N SER A 298 19.67 -3.23 -35.83
CA SER A 298 20.56 -3.80 -34.82
C SER A 298 21.16 -5.13 -35.26
N LYS A 299 22.40 -5.40 -34.83
CA LYS A 299 23.09 -6.68 -35.04
C LYS A 299 23.10 -7.58 -33.81
N ASN A 300 23.09 -6.99 -32.62
CA ASN A 300 23.17 -7.72 -31.34
C ASN A 300 22.17 -7.14 -30.33
N PRO A 301 20.85 -7.18 -30.60
CA PRO A 301 19.84 -6.70 -29.66
C PRO A 301 19.75 -7.61 -28.43
N VAL A 302 19.38 -7.03 -27.30
CA VAL A 302 19.07 -7.76 -26.05
C VAL A 302 17.84 -7.13 -25.41
N LEU A 303 16.90 -7.97 -24.99
CA LEU A 303 15.77 -7.53 -24.16
C LEU A 303 16.20 -7.54 -22.69
N TYR A 304 16.04 -6.40 -22.01
CA TYR A 304 16.28 -6.30 -20.56
C TYR A 304 14.95 -6.15 -19.82
N VAL A 305 14.48 -7.24 -19.24
CA VAL A 305 13.12 -7.38 -18.70
C VAL A 305 13.14 -7.36 -17.18
N GLY A 306 12.18 -6.66 -16.56
CA GLY A 306 12.04 -6.58 -15.10
C GLY A 306 10.61 -6.76 -14.62
N GLY A 307 10.36 -6.40 -13.35
CA GLY A 307 9.05 -6.60 -12.71
C GLY A 307 7.87 -5.83 -13.36
N GLY A 308 8.16 -4.82 -14.19
CA GLY A 308 7.14 -4.14 -14.99
C GLY A 308 6.44 -5.05 -16.02
N CYS A 309 7.00 -6.23 -16.31
CA CYS A 309 6.47 -7.18 -17.27
C CYS A 309 5.72 -8.37 -16.62
N LEU A 310 5.47 -8.35 -15.30
CA LEU A 310 4.80 -9.45 -14.60
C LEU A 310 3.41 -9.80 -15.14
N ASN A 311 2.71 -8.83 -15.73
CA ASN A 311 1.38 -9.00 -16.33
C ASN A 311 1.42 -9.03 -17.86
N THR A 312 2.59 -9.20 -18.48
CA THR A 312 2.76 -9.13 -19.94
C THR A 312 3.54 -10.34 -20.47
N SER A 313 3.38 -11.52 -19.85
CA SER A 313 4.15 -12.72 -20.21
C SER A 313 3.82 -13.20 -21.63
N GLU A 314 2.54 -13.19 -22.02
CA GLU A 314 2.09 -13.64 -23.33
C GLU A 314 2.54 -12.67 -24.44
N GLU A 315 2.41 -11.37 -24.20
CA GLU A 315 2.84 -10.32 -25.12
C GLU A 315 4.36 -10.37 -25.32
N LEU A 316 5.13 -10.55 -24.23
CA LEU A 316 6.59 -10.69 -24.32
C LEU A 316 6.97 -11.96 -25.07
N ARG A 317 6.33 -13.10 -24.77
CA ARG A 317 6.59 -14.36 -25.47
C ARG A 317 6.36 -14.18 -26.97
N ARG A 318 5.23 -13.57 -27.35
CA ARG A 318 4.92 -13.30 -28.75
C ARG A 318 5.93 -12.37 -29.41
N PHE A 319 6.39 -11.35 -28.70
CA PHE A 319 7.41 -10.43 -29.19
C PHE A 319 8.75 -11.13 -29.43
N VAL A 320 9.16 -12.03 -28.54
CA VAL A 320 10.38 -12.82 -28.70
C VAL A 320 10.26 -13.81 -29.86
N GLU A 321 9.13 -14.50 -30.01
CA GLU A 321 8.88 -15.40 -31.16
C GLU A 321 9.01 -14.69 -32.53
N LEU A 322 8.59 -13.43 -32.60
CA LEU A 322 8.63 -12.65 -33.84
C LEU A 322 10.01 -12.08 -34.14
N THR A 323 10.85 -11.87 -33.13
CA THR A 323 12.10 -11.11 -33.26
C THR A 323 13.36 -11.95 -33.03
N GLY A 324 13.27 -13.06 -32.30
CA GLY A 324 14.41 -13.91 -31.95
C GLY A 324 15.42 -13.24 -31.00
N ILE A 325 15.05 -12.14 -30.34
CA ILE A 325 15.97 -11.37 -29.48
C ILE A 325 16.20 -12.13 -28.16
N PRO A 326 17.46 -12.34 -27.72
CA PRO A 326 17.75 -12.96 -26.44
C PRO A 326 17.27 -12.08 -25.25
N VAL A 327 16.78 -12.74 -24.21
CA VAL A 327 16.19 -12.09 -23.02
C VAL A 327 17.11 -12.20 -21.82
N ALA A 328 17.42 -11.07 -21.20
CA ALA A 328 18.02 -10.98 -19.88
C ALA A 328 16.99 -10.43 -18.88
N THR A 329 16.88 -11.04 -17.70
CA THR A 329 15.90 -10.66 -16.68
C THR A 329 16.56 -10.10 -15.43
N THR A 330 15.94 -9.10 -14.81
CA THR A 330 16.25 -8.72 -13.42
C THR A 330 15.74 -9.78 -12.44
N LEU A 331 16.17 -9.69 -11.18
CA LEU A 331 15.63 -10.53 -10.10
C LEU A 331 14.09 -10.42 -10.00
N MET A 332 13.55 -9.22 -10.21
CA MET A 332 12.10 -8.94 -10.12
C MET A 332 11.31 -9.39 -11.36
N GLY A 333 11.99 -9.72 -12.46
CA GLY A 333 11.38 -10.19 -13.71
C GLY A 333 11.44 -11.69 -13.91
N LEU A 334 11.93 -12.45 -12.92
CA LEU A 334 12.02 -13.91 -13.02
C LEU A 334 10.64 -14.53 -13.19
N GLY A 335 10.51 -15.46 -14.13
CA GLY A 335 9.26 -16.14 -14.47
C GLY A 335 8.42 -15.45 -15.54
N VAL A 336 8.75 -14.21 -15.94
CA VAL A 336 8.03 -13.50 -17.02
C VAL A 336 8.25 -14.17 -18.38
N TYR A 337 9.47 -14.66 -18.64
CA TYR A 337 9.81 -15.40 -19.86
C TYR A 337 10.44 -16.75 -19.48
N PRO A 338 9.99 -17.88 -20.07
CA PRO A 338 10.62 -19.18 -19.87
C PRO A 338 11.96 -19.21 -20.63
N GLY A 339 13.06 -19.14 -19.90
CA GLY A 339 14.43 -19.21 -20.43
C GLY A 339 14.83 -20.61 -20.89
#